data_AF-A0A959F2D7-F1
#
_entry.id   AF-A0A959F2D7-F1
#
_cell.length_a   1.000
_cell.length_b   1.000
_cell.length_c   1.000
_cell.angle_alpha   90.00
_cell.angle_beta   90.00
_cell.angle_gamma   90.00
#
_symmetry.space_group_name_H-M   'P 1'
#
loop_
_entity.id
_entity.type
_entity.pdbx_description
1 polymer ?
#
loop_
_entity_poly.entity_id
_entity_poly.type
_entity_poly.pdbx_seq_one_letter_code
_entity_poly.pdbx_strand_id
1 'polypeptide(L)'
;MAKHRETITIDEIMSADMSALASPRDKIEECAFFLELASRESNRSRFRWLMSAYLNAVYSYFEIKALAAHTAYPDPEIGEYIEGQDMLSILRQYVRIDQNRKNPSFVKTSALDGCLETLYELRKKNTHHYPLAITKSSPVLPEGYHFGYLKSKSIPALEFCRSVMSLIEHIEKKLNGGVP
;
A
#
# COMPACT_ATOMS: atom_id res chain seq x y z
N MET A 1 -25.81 -4.75 -18.25
CA MET A 1 -24.94 -4.33 -19.36
C MET A 1 -23.62 -5.06 -19.21
N ALA A 2 -23.36 -6.06 -20.05
CA ALA A 2 -22.08 -6.76 -20.06
C ALA A 2 -21.00 -5.76 -20.49
N LYS A 3 -19.97 -5.54 -19.67
CA LYS A 3 -18.78 -4.82 -20.11
C LYS A 3 -18.19 -5.61 -21.27
N HIS A 4 -18.07 -4.99 -22.44
CA HIS A 4 -17.27 -5.51 -23.54
C HIS A 4 -15.85 -5.73 -22.99
N ARG A 5 -15.45 -6.99 -22.80
CA ARG A 5 -14.06 -7.32 -22.51
C ARG A 5 -13.40 -7.27 -23.88
N GLU A 6 -12.71 -6.17 -24.18
CA GLU A 6 -11.92 -6.08 -25.41
C GLU A 6 -10.89 -7.22 -25.37
N THR A 7 -11.01 -8.15 -26.32
CA THR A 7 -10.08 -9.25 -26.46
C THR A 7 -8.81 -8.68 -27.07
N ILE A 8 -7.76 -8.54 -26.25
CA ILE A 8 -6.44 -8.14 -26.72
C ILE A 8 -5.92 -9.23 -27.65
N THR A 9 -5.53 -8.84 -28.86
CA THR A 9 -4.96 -9.72 -29.86
C THR A 9 -3.51 -10.09 -29.51
N ILE A 10 -3.01 -11.19 -30.09
CA ILE A 10 -1.60 -11.60 -29.94
C ILE A 10 -0.67 -10.49 -30.45
N ASP A 11 -1.03 -9.84 -31.55
CA ASP A 11 -0.23 -8.75 -32.13
C ASP A 11 -0.16 -7.55 -31.18
N GLU A 12 -1.26 -7.21 -30.50
CA GLU A 12 -1.26 -6.17 -29.47
C GLU A 12 -0.37 -6.53 -28.27
N ILE A 13 -0.42 -7.78 -27.79
CA ILE A 13 0.46 -8.26 -26.71
C ILE A 13 1.93 -8.20 -27.14
N MET A 14 2.24 -8.65 -28.36
CA MET A 14 3.60 -8.67 -28.88
C MET A 14 4.15 -7.26 -29.14
N SER A 15 3.27 -6.30 -29.43
CA SER A 15 3.62 -4.88 -29.60
C SER A 15 3.63 -4.07 -28.30
N ALA A 16 3.23 -4.67 -27.18
CA ALA A 16 3.15 -3.97 -25.91
C ALA A 16 4.54 -3.55 -25.43
N ASP A 17 4.64 -2.31 -24.94
CA ASP A 17 5.84 -1.83 -24.27
C ASP A 17 5.97 -2.52 -22.92
N MET A 18 6.69 -3.65 -22.90
CA MET A 18 6.93 -4.41 -21.68
C MET A 18 7.72 -3.61 -20.64
N SER A 19 8.41 -2.53 -21.02
CA SER A 19 9.10 -1.65 -20.07
C SER A 19 8.14 -0.77 -19.26
N ALA A 20 6.89 -0.61 -19.72
CA ALA A 20 5.83 0.07 -18.98
C ALA A 20 5.25 -0.80 -17.85
N LEU A 21 5.56 -2.10 -17.81
CA LEU A 21 5.15 -2.98 -16.73
C LEU A 21 6.05 -2.79 -15.51
N ALA A 22 5.48 -2.15 -14.49
CA ALA A 22 6.08 -1.97 -13.17
C ALA A 22 6.49 -3.30 -12.53
N SER A 23 7.60 -3.30 -11.79
CA SER A 23 8.04 -4.48 -11.04
C SER A 23 7.03 -4.82 -9.94
N PRO A 24 6.85 -6.10 -9.58
CA PRO A 24 6.11 -6.49 -8.37
C PRO A 24 6.67 -5.88 -7.07
N ARG A 25 7.89 -5.34 -7.10
CA ARG A 25 8.53 -4.61 -5.98
C ARG A 25 8.29 -3.10 -6.01
N ASP A 26 7.81 -2.53 -7.11
CA ASP A 26 7.69 -1.07 -7.31
C ASP A 26 6.97 -0.39 -6.14
N LYS A 27 5.94 -1.04 -5.58
CA LYS A 27 5.15 -0.39 -4.52
C LYS A 27 5.92 -0.21 -3.21
N ILE A 28 6.85 -1.11 -2.92
CA ILE A 28 7.72 -1.02 -1.72
C ILE A 28 8.76 0.08 -1.96
N GLU A 29 9.34 0.11 -3.16
CA GLU A 29 10.28 1.15 -3.57
C GLU A 29 9.62 2.53 -3.57
N GLU A 30 8.36 2.64 -4.00
CA GLU A 30 7.57 3.87 -3.92
C GLU A 30 7.32 4.31 -2.47
N CYS A 31 7.02 3.37 -1.57
CA CYS A 31 6.91 3.67 -0.13
C CYS A 31 8.24 4.21 0.42
N ALA A 32 9.34 3.52 0.13
CA ALA A 32 10.68 3.91 0.57
C ALA A 32 11.07 5.29 0.02
N PHE A 33 10.78 5.55 -1.26
CA PHE A 33 11.05 6.81 -1.94
C PHE A 33 10.38 7.99 -1.24
N PHE A 34 9.06 7.91 -0.99
CA PHE A 34 8.35 9.01 -0.32
C PHE A 34 8.81 9.19 1.13
N LEU A 35 9.12 8.10 1.83
CA LEU A 35 9.63 8.17 3.21
C LEU A 35 11.03 8.80 3.28
N GLU A 36 11.92 8.47 2.34
CA GLU A 36 13.25 9.06 2.22
C GLU A 36 13.16 10.56 1.97
N LEU A 37 12.36 10.98 0.99
CA LEU A 37 12.16 12.40 0.68
C LEU A 37 11.61 13.15 1.89
N ALA A 38 10.61 12.59 2.58
CA ALA A 38 10.02 13.23 3.75
C ALA A 38 11.01 13.33 4.93
N SER A 39 11.94 12.38 5.05
CA SER A 39 12.99 12.40 6.07
C SER A 39 13.99 13.55 5.89
N ARG A 40 13.91 14.31 4.79
CA ARG A 40 14.76 15.48 4.50
C ARG A 40 13.96 16.78 4.35
N GLU A 41 12.63 16.75 4.50
CA GLU A 41 11.76 17.87 4.15
C GLU A 41 11.33 18.69 5.38
N SER A 42 11.93 19.87 5.55
CA SER A 42 11.63 20.79 6.66
C SER A 42 10.46 21.75 6.38
N ASN A 43 9.91 21.77 5.17
CA ASN A 43 8.70 22.50 4.85
C ASN A 43 7.47 21.65 5.17
N ARG A 44 6.65 22.14 6.12
CA ARG A 44 5.47 21.41 6.62
C ARG A 44 4.49 20.99 5.52
N SER A 45 4.25 21.84 4.52
CA SER A 45 3.28 21.53 3.46
C SER A 45 3.80 20.45 2.53
N ARG A 46 5.07 20.52 2.14
CA ARG A 46 5.71 19.49 1.31
C ARG A 46 5.84 18.17 2.07
N PHE A 47 6.26 18.22 3.34
CA PHE A 47 6.29 17.05 4.23
C PHE A 47 4.91 16.37 4.29
N ARG A 48 3.84 17.17 4.48
CA ARG A 48 2.46 16.67 4.47
C ARG A 48 2.12 15.97 3.16
N TRP A 49 2.47 16.53 2.01
CA TRP A 49 2.19 15.89 0.71
C TRP A 49 2.93 14.57 0.55
N LEU A 50 4.21 14.52 0.94
CA LEU A 50 5.01 13.30 0.92
C LEU A 50 4.42 12.23 1.85
N MET A 51 3.98 12.61 3.05
CA MET A 51 3.29 11.69 3.96
C MET A 51 1.95 11.20 3.41
N SER A 52 1.16 12.08 2.78
CA SER A 52 -0.08 11.70 2.10
C SER A 52 0.18 10.68 0.98
N ALA A 53 1.24 10.88 0.19
CA ALA A 53 1.65 9.95 -0.86
C ALA A 53 2.12 8.61 -0.29
N TYR A 54 2.98 8.64 0.73
CA TYR A 54 3.44 7.46 1.47
C TYR A 54 2.27 6.61 2.00
N LEU A 55 1.31 7.23 2.70
CA LEU A 55 0.15 6.53 3.28
C LEU A 55 -0.69 5.85 2.19
N ASN A 56 -0.82 6.46 1.01
CA ASN A 56 -1.51 5.86 -0.13
C ASN A 56 -0.70 4.71 -0.75
N ALA A 57 0.62 4.87 -0.91
CA ALA A 57 1.48 3.82 -1.43
C ALA A 57 1.43 2.57 -0.54
N VAL A 58 1.49 2.73 0.79
CA VAL A 58 1.38 1.60 1.74
C VAL A 58 0.00 0.95 1.67
N TYR A 59 -1.08 1.74 1.59
CA TYR A 59 -2.42 1.19 1.44
C TYR A 59 -2.53 0.35 0.16
N SER A 60 -2.07 0.91 -0.97
CA SER A 60 -2.07 0.23 -2.27
C SER A 60 -1.16 -1.00 -2.31
N TYR A 61 -0.07 -1.04 -1.55
CA TYR A 61 0.76 -2.23 -1.40
C TYR A 61 -0.08 -3.44 -0.96
N PHE A 62 -0.92 -3.28 0.06
CA PHE A 62 -1.76 -4.37 0.55
C PHE A 62 -2.82 -4.80 -0.48
N GLU A 63 -3.46 -3.85 -1.16
CA GLU A 63 -4.45 -4.16 -2.21
C GLU A 63 -3.81 -4.89 -3.41
N ILE A 64 -2.64 -4.43 -3.86
CA ILE A 64 -1.92 -5.05 -4.98
C ILE A 64 -1.45 -6.47 -4.62
N LYS A 65 -0.88 -6.66 -3.42
CA LYS A 65 -0.43 -7.98 -2.98
C LYS A 65 -1.60 -8.94 -2.79
N ALA A 66 -2.73 -8.46 -2.25
CA ALA A 66 -3.93 -9.26 -2.13
C ALA A 66 -4.54 -9.62 -3.49
N LEU A 67 -4.57 -8.66 -4.44
CA LEU A 67 -5.00 -8.94 -5.82
C LEU A 67 -4.10 -9.96 -6.50
N ALA A 68 -2.78 -9.80 -6.41
CA ALA A 68 -1.83 -10.76 -6.95
C ALA A 68 -2.02 -12.16 -6.36
N ALA A 69 -2.34 -12.26 -5.06
CA ALA A 69 -2.64 -13.53 -4.41
C ALA A 69 -3.92 -14.18 -4.95
N HIS A 70 -4.97 -13.39 -5.24
CA HIS A 70 -6.20 -13.90 -5.85
C HIS A 70 -6.03 -14.30 -7.32
N THR A 71 -5.05 -13.74 -8.02
CA THR A 71 -4.79 -14.02 -9.45
C THR A 71 -3.45 -14.72 -9.68
N ALA A 72 -2.99 -15.52 -8.72
CA ALA A 72 -1.61 -16.03 -8.68
C ALA A 72 -1.28 -16.99 -9.84
N TYR A 73 -2.19 -17.91 -10.16
CA TYR A 73 -1.95 -18.94 -11.18
C TYR A 73 -3.11 -18.97 -12.18
N PRO A 74 -2.90 -18.64 -13.46
CA PRO A 74 -3.95 -18.79 -14.47
C PRO A 74 -4.20 -20.28 -14.72
N ASP A 75 -5.47 -20.69 -14.68
CA ASP A 75 -5.92 -22.02 -15.08
C ASP A 75 -6.61 -21.93 -16.46
N PRO A 76 -5.94 -22.40 -17.53
CA PRO A 76 -6.48 -22.32 -18.88
C PRO A 76 -7.66 -23.27 -19.13
N GLU A 77 -7.84 -24.30 -18.31
CA GLU A 77 -8.90 -25.30 -18.50
C GLU A 77 -10.26 -24.76 -18.05
N ILE A 78 -10.29 -24.03 -16.94
CA ILE A 78 -11.51 -23.40 -16.39
C ILE A 78 -11.64 -21.93 -16.74
N GLY A 79 -10.57 -21.30 -17.28
CA GLY A 79 -10.55 -19.88 -17.63
C GLY A 79 -10.58 -18.95 -16.41
N GLU A 80 -10.16 -19.44 -15.25
CA GLU A 80 -10.11 -18.72 -13.98
C GLU A 80 -8.68 -18.66 -13.43
N TYR A 81 -8.48 -17.96 -12.31
CA TYR A 81 -7.21 -17.99 -11.60
C TYR A 81 -7.33 -18.83 -10.33
N ILE A 82 -6.34 -19.67 -10.07
CA ILE A 82 -6.15 -20.36 -8.79
C ILE A 82 -5.45 -19.39 -7.83
N GLU A 83 -6.03 -19.25 -6.65
CA GLU A 83 -5.51 -18.38 -5.59
C GLU A 83 -4.23 -18.95 -4.96
N GLY A 84 -3.26 -18.06 -4.69
CA GLY A 84 -2.09 -18.35 -3.87
C GLY A 84 -2.46 -18.40 -2.39
N GLN A 85 -2.93 -19.55 -1.90
CA GLN A 85 -3.40 -19.71 -0.52
C GLN A 85 -2.33 -19.34 0.53
N ASP A 86 -1.05 -19.64 0.27
CA ASP A 86 0.03 -19.27 1.19
C ASP A 86 0.18 -17.75 1.31
N MET A 87 0.17 -17.03 0.19
CA MET A 87 0.24 -15.57 0.17
C MET A 87 -0.97 -14.94 0.87
N LEU A 88 -2.18 -15.45 0.58
CA LEU A 88 -3.41 -15.00 1.27
C LEU A 88 -3.34 -15.28 2.77
N SER A 89 -2.83 -16.44 3.19
CA SER A 89 -2.73 -16.81 4.61
C SER A 89 -1.78 -15.87 5.36
N ILE A 90 -0.66 -15.48 4.75
CA ILE A 90 0.30 -14.52 5.32
C ILE A 90 -0.34 -13.14 5.40
N LEU A 91 -0.92 -12.63 4.32
CA LEU A 91 -1.54 -11.29 4.30
C LEU A 91 -2.70 -11.18 5.29
N ARG A 92 -3.51 -12.24 5.45
CA ARG A 92 -4.64 -12.31 6.40
C ARG A 92 -4.21 -12.23 7.87
N GLN A 93 -2.93 -12.40 8.20
CA GLN A 93 -2.40 -12.12 9.54
C GLN A 93 -2.32 -10.62 9.85
N TYR A 94 -2.34 -9.76 8.83
CA TYR A 94 -2.10 -8.32 8.95
C TYR A 94 -3.29 -7.47 8.49
N VAL A 95 -4.03 -7.93 7.48
CA VAL A 95 -5.17 -7.22 6.90
C VAL A 95 -6.34 -8.15 6.61
N ARG A 96 -7.56 -7.65 6.75
CA ARG A 96 -8.73 -8.32 6.16
C ARG A 96 -8.74 -8.03 4.67
N ILE A 97 -9.07 -9.04 3.88
CA ILE A 97 -9.13 -8.96 2.42
C ILE A 97 -10.57 -9.26 2.00
N ASP A 98 -11.16 -8.34 1.23
CA ASP A 98 -12.48 -8.49 0.63
C ASP A 98 -12.36 -8.32 -0.88
N GLN A 99 -12.56 -9.40 -1.63
CA GLN A 99 -12.60 -9.37 -3.09
C GLN A 99 -14.05 -9.33 -3.56
N ASN A 100 -14.34 -8.38 -4.45
CA ASN A 100 -15.68 -8.27 -5.01
C ASN A 100 -15.92 -9.42 -6.02
N ARG A 101 -16.79 -10.37 -5.68
CA ARG A 101 -17.15 -11.49 -6.57
C ARG A 101 -17.67 -11.05 -7.95
N LYS A 102 -18.31 -9.89 -8.05
CA LYS A 102 -18.82 -9.34 -9.33
C LYS A 102 -17.73 -8.62 -10.13
N ASN A 103 -16.61 -8.27 -9.49
CA ASN A 103 -15.48 -7.63 -10.13
C ASN A 103 -14.18 -8.15 -9.49
N PRO A 104 -13.68 -9.34 -9.88
CA PRO A 104 -12.53 -9.98 -9.23
C PRO A 104 -11.23 -9.16 -9.26
N SER A 105 -11.10 -8.21 -10.21
CA SER A 105 -9.98 -7.27 -10.26
C SER A 105 -10.06 -6.18 -9.18
N PHE A 106 -11.12 -6.18 -8.37
CA PHE A 106 -11.34 -5.21 -7.31
C PHE A 106 -11.22 -5.90 -5.95
N VAL A 107 -10.11 -5.61 -5.28
CA VAL A 107 -9.81 -6.05 -3.94
C VAL A 107 -9.76 -4.84 -3.03
N LYS A 108 -10.38 -4.97 -1.85
CA LYS A 108 -10.24 -4.01 -0.76
C LYS A 108 -9.55 -4.67 0.41
N THR A 109 -8.74 -3.90 1.10
CA THR A 109 -8.18 -4.29 2.38
C THR A 109 -8.71 -3.40 3.50
N SER A 110 -8.78 -3.96 4.70
CA SER A 110 -8.93 -3.19 5.93
C SER A 110 -7.93 -3.69 6.97
N ALA A 111 -7.40 -2.78 7.76
CA ALA A 111 -6.40 -3.13 8.77
C ALA A 111 -6.97 -4.07 9.84
N LEU A 112 -6.10 -4.94 10.34
CA LEU A 112 -6.27 -5.55 11.66
C LEU A 112 -5.63 -4.64 12.72
N ASP A 113 -5.84 -4.97 14.00
CA ASP A 113 -5.39 -4.18 15.15
C ASP A 113 -3.90 -3.80 15.08
N GLY A 114 -3.54 -2.69 15.74
CA GLY A 114 -2.15 -2.24 15.87
C GLY A 114 -1.76 -1.09 14.93
N CYS A 115 -0.53 -1.09 14.42
CA CYS A 115 -0.01 0.06 13.66
C CYS A 115 -0.73 0.26 12.30
N LEU A 116 -1.20 -0.82 11.67
CA LEU A 116 -1.94 -0.74 10.41
C LEU A 116 -3.31 -0.08 10.59
N GLU A 117 -4.00 -0.27 11.72
CA GLU A 117 -5.24 0.42 12.02
C GLU A 117 -5.04 1.93 12.03
N THR A 118 -3.98 2.37 12.71
CA THR A 118 -3.58 3.78 12.73
C THR A 118 -3.28 4.30 11.33
N LEU A 119 -2.54 3.53 10.51
CA LEU A 119 -2.21 3.91 9.13
C LEU A 119 -3.46 4.07 8.27
N TYR A 120 -4.40 3.12 8.35
CA TYR A 120 -5.62 3.12 7.56
C TYR A 120 -6.52 4.28 7.96
N GLU A 121 -6.63 4.59 9.25
CA GLU A 121 -7.39 5.75 9.72
C GLU A 121 -6.75 7.08 9.31
N LEU A 122 -5.41 7.20 9.36
CA LEU A 122 -4.70 8.37 8.84
C LEU A 122 -4.94 8.55 7.33
N ARG A 123 -4.80 7.47 6.56
CA ARG A 123 -5.04 7.47 5.10
C ARG A 123 -6.49 7.83 4.77
N LYS A 124 -7.46 7.24 5.47
CA LYS A 124 -8.89 7.50 5.29
C LYS A 124 -9.22 8.97 5.53
N LYS A 125 -8.75 9.53 6.64
CA LYS A 125 -8.94 10.96 6.96
C LYS A 125 -8.34 11.86 5.89
N ASN A 126 -7.11 11.55 5.45
CA ASN A 126 -6.40 12.28 4.40
C ASN A 126 -7.10 12.23 3.03
N THR A 127 -7.72 11.10 2.68
CA THR A 127 -8.28 10.88 1.34
C THR A 127 -9.73 11.35 1.21
N HIS A 128 -10.52 11.25 2.29
CA HIS A 128 -11.98 11.44 2.21
C HIS A 128 -12.51 12.65 2.97
N HIS A 129 -11.78 13.15 3.98
CA HIS A 129 -12.33 14.18 4.87
C HIS A 129 -11.60 15.52 4.71
N TYR A 130 -10.31 15.54 5.04
CA TYR A 130 -9.52 16.77 5.10
C TYR A 130 -8.05 16.49 4.82
N PRO A 131 -7.27 17.49 4.38
CA PRO A 131 -5.82 17.35 4.28
C PRO A 131 -5.21 16.82 5.57
N LEU A 132 -4.22 15.93 5.44
CA LEU A 132 -3.54 15.31 6.58
C LEU A 132 -3.04 16.38 7.58
N ALA A 133 -3.53 16.29 8.82
CA ALA A 133 -3.10 17.21 9.87
C ALA A 133 -1.67 16.89 10.30
N ILE A 134 -0.78 17.88 10.22
CA ILE A 134 0.61 17.79 10.67
C ILE A 134 0.88 18.92 11.66
N THR A 135 1.24 18.58 12.88
CA THR A 135 1.66 19.53 13.92
C THR A 135 3.17 19.51 14.10
N LYS A 136 3.73 20.64 14.52
CA LYS A 136 5.14 20.77 14.89
C LYS A 136 5.26 20.64 16.40
N SER A 137 5.79 19.51 16.87
CA SER A 137 5.96 19.22 18.29
C SER A 137 7.36 19.53 18.80
N SER A 138 8.37 19.58 17.92
CA SER A 138 9.77 19.92 18.23
C SER A 138 10.36 20.94 17.23
N PRO A 139 11.36 21.75 17.63
CA PRO A 139 12.08 22.63 16.70
C PRO A 139 12.92 21.86 15.66
N VAL A 140 13.35 20.63 15.98
CA VAL A 140 14.15 19.78 15.09
C VAL A 140 13.25 19.17 14.03
N LEU A 141 13.44 19.51 12.77
CA LEU A 141 12.64 19.03 11.64
C LEU A 141 13.50 18.21 10.68
N PRO A 142 12.93 17.19 10.00
CA PRO A 142 11.52 16.80 10.01
C PRO A 142 11.07 15.90 11.17
N GLU A 143 11.97 15.40 12.02
CA GLU A 143 11.64 14.47 13.12
C GLU A 143 10.59 15.01 14.11
N GLY A 144 10.53 16.32 14.28
CA GLY A 144 9.55 17.01 15.12
C GLY A 144 8.15 17.15 14.52
N TYR A 145 7.90 16.62 13.33
CA TYR A 145 6.56 16.57 12.74
C TYR A 145 5.77 15.38 13.25
N HIS A 146 4.53 15.65 13.65
CA HIS A 146 3.62 14.64 14.16
C HIS A 146 2.30 14.66 13.38
N PHE A 147 1.69 13.49 13.19
CA PHE A 147 0.31 13.37 12.71
C PHE A 147 -0.68 13.86 13.75
N GLY A 148 -1.67 14.64 13.30
CA GLY A 148 -2.70 15.24 14.15
C GLY A 148 -2.49 16.73 14.40
N TYR A 149 -3.50 17.36 15.00
CA TYR A 149 -3.50 18.80 15.31
C TYR A 149 -3.29 19.09 16.81
N LEU A 150 -3.62 18.14 17.70
CA LEU A 150 -3.39 18.25 19.15
C LEU A 150 -2.09 17.56 19.53
N LYS A 151 -1.11 18.31 20.07
CA LYS A 151 0.19 17.76 20.48
C LYS A 151 0.06 16.56 21.44
N SER A 152 -0.84 16.65 22.42
CA SER A 152 -1.08 15.59 23.43
C SER A 152 -1.66 14.28 22.86
N LYS A 153 -2.18 14.30 21.62
CA LYS A 153 -2.74 13.13 20.92
C LYS A 153 -2.05 12.88 19.58
N SER A 154 -0.90 13.51 19.36
CA SER A 154 -0.19 13.46 18.08
C SER A 154 0.80 12.30 18.04
N ILE A 155 1.05 11.77 16.85
CA ILE A 155 1.93 10.60 16.65
C ILE A 155 3.18 11.07 15.90
N PRO A 156 4.41 10.78 16.37
CA PRO A 156 5.64 11.15 15.65
C PRO A 156 5.62 10.54 14.24
N ALA A 157 5.60 11.40 13.21
CA ALA A 157 5.20 10.97 11.87
C ALA A 157 6.23 10.04 11.22
N LEU A 158 7.51 10.44 11.23
CA LEU A 158 8.58 9.64 10.63
C LEU A 158 8.85 8.35 11.39
N GLU A 159 8.85 8.38 12.72
CA GLU A 159 9.01 7.17 13.55
C GLU A 159 7.92 6.14 13.26
N PHE A 160 6.66 6.58 13.22
CA PHE A 160 5.53 5.72 12.87
C PHE A 160 5.67 5.16 11.45
N CYS A 161 5.97 6.00 10.46
CA CYS A 161 6.13 5.55 9.08
C CYS A 161 7.29 4.56 8.93
N ARG A 162 8.43 4.78 9.58
CA ARG A 162 9.55 3.81 9.58
C ARG A 162 9.14 2.46 10.18
N SER A 163 8.37 2.48 11.26
CA SER A 163 7.86 1.25 11.89
C SER A 163 6.93 0.47 10.95
N VAL A 164 6.10 1.18 10.19
CA VAL A 164 5.26 0.59 9.14
C VAL A 164 6.13 0.01 8.02
N MET A 165 7.17 0.72 7.59
CA MET A 165 8.07 0.24 6.53
C MET A 165 8.77 -1.06 6.94
N SER A 166 9.28 -1.13 8.17
CA SER A 166 9.87 -2.36 8.72
C SER A 166 8.85 -3.52 8.77
N LEU A 167 7.59 -3.24 9.05
CA LEU A 167 6.52 -4.25 8.98
C LEU A 167 6.32 -4.75 7.54
N ILE A 168 6.28 -3.85 6.55
CA ILE A 168 6.15 -4.22 5.13
C ILE A 168 7.33 -5.11 4.69
N GLU A 169 8.55 -4.73 5.03
CA GLU A 169 9.75 -5.51 4.73
C GLU A 169 9.71 -6.91 5.37
N HIS A 170 9.21 -7.00 6.60
CA HIS A 170 9.00 -8.29 7.28
C HIS A 170 7.96 -9.16 6.57
N ILE A 171 6.85 -8.56 6.13
CA ILE A 171 5.82 -9.27 5.36
C ILE A 171 6.43 -9.78 4.05
N GLU A 172 7.21 -8.95 3.34
CA GLU A 172 7.86 -9.36 2.10
C GLU A 172 8.84 -10.51 2.28
N LYS A 173 9.61 -10.52 3.38
CA LYS A 173 10.47 -11.67 3.70
C LYS A 173 9.65 -12.95 3.82
N LYS A 174 8.53 -12.92 4.55
CA LYS A 174 7.62 -14.06 4.67
C LYS A 174 7.04 -14.50 3.33
N LEU A 175 6.59 -13.55 2.52
CA LEU A 175 6.00 -13.81 1.20
C LEU A 175 6.99 -14.45 0.23
N ASN A 176 8.29 -14.14 0.36
CA ASN A 176 9.35 -14.71 -0.46
C ASN A 176 9.97 -16.00 0.14
N GLY A 177 9.35 -16.60 1.17
CA GLY A 177 9.85 -17.82 1.80
C GLY A 177 11.05 -17.63 2.73
N GLY A 178 11.39 -16.39 3.09
CA GLY A 178 12.39 -16.08 4.10
C GLY A 178 11.91 -16.42 5.51
N VAL A 179 12.71 -17.19 6.25
CA VAL A 179 12.54 -17.40 7.69
C VAL A 179 12.81 -16.06 8.41
N PRO A 180 12.03 -15.70 9.46
CA PRO A 180 12.20 -14.44 10.21
C PRO A 180 13.63 -14.19 10.73
#